data_AF-A0A6J7ETP3-F1
#
_entry.id   AF-A0A6J7ETP3-F1
#
_cell.length_a   1.000
_cell.length_b   1.000
_cell.length_c   1.000
_cell.angle_alpha   90.00
_cell.angle_beta   90.00
_cell.angle_gamma   90.00
#
_symmetry.space_group_name_H-M   'P 1'
#
loop_
_entity.id
_entity.type
_entity.pdbx_description
1 polymer ?
#
loop_
_entity_poly.entity_id
_entity_poly.type
_entity_poly.pdbx_seq_one_letter_code
_entity_poly.pdbx_strand_id
1 'polypeptide(L)' 'MGACQCGYTRDEEKNCDGTHKVVKAVKADLAEKLEANGFPHAAEYVKNN' A
#
# COMPACT_ATOMS: atom_id res chain seq x y z
N MET A 1 -12.12 8.14 -17.48
CA MET A 1 -11.08 7.61 -16.59
C MET A 1 -11.40 8.17 -15.21
N GLY A 2 -11.99 7.36 -14.33
CA GLY A 2 -12.55 7.84 -13.05
C GLY A 2 -11.49 8.00 -11.97
N ALA A 3 -11.87 8.67 -10.88
CA ALA A 3 -11.01 8.87 -9.72
C ALA A 3 -10.42 7.54 -9.21
N CYS A 4 -9.11 7.52 -8.97
CA CYS A 4 -8.38 6.37 -8.45
C CYS A 4 -9.04 5.87 -7.17
N GLN A 5 -9.51 4.63 -7.18
CA GLN A 5 -10.05 3.98 -5.98
C GLN A 5 -8.97 3.64 -4.96
N CYS A 6 -7.71 3.84 -5.32
CA CYS A 6 -6.57 3.61 -4.45
C CYS A 6 -6.46 4.61 -3.30
N GLY A 7 -7.07 5.80 -3.40
CA GLY A 7 -7.03 6.83 -2.34
C GLY A 7 -5.67 7.49 -2.10
N TYR A 8 -4.59 6.94 -2.65
CA TYR A 8 -3.21 7.43 -2.48
C TYR A 8 -2.69 8.22 -3.69
N THR A 9 -3.53 8.50 -4.69
CA THR A 9 -3.07 9.29 -5.82
C THR A 9 -2.68 10.70 -5.39
N ARG A 10 -1.61 11.21 -6.00
CA ARG A 10 -1.12 12.58 -5.79
C ARG A 10 -1.66 13.57 -6.81
N ASP A 11 -2.43 13.08 -7.78
CA ASP A 11 -3.06 13.87 -8.81
C ASP A 11 -4.25 14.66 -8.20
N GLU A 12 -4.29 15.96 -8.47
CA GLU A 12 -5.33 16.85 -7.90
C GLU A 12 -6.72 16.52 -8.45
N GLU A 13 -6.80 16.04 -9.69
CA GLU A 13 -8.02 15.54 -10.33
C GLU A 13 -8.34 14.09 -9.91
N LYS A 14 -7.54 13.52 -9.00
CA LYS A 14 -7.62 12.16 -8.48
C LYS A 14 -7.50 11.09 -9.57
N ASN A 15 -6.88 11.38 -10.72
CA ASN A 15 -6.66 10.37 -11.75
C ASN A 15 -5.68 9.29 -11.27
N CYS A 16 -5.73 8.09 -11.87
CA CYS A 16 -4.79 7.04 -11.52
C CYS A 16 -3.38 7.35 -12.06
N ASP A 17 -2.46 7.77 -11.19
CA ASP A 17 -1.05 8.00 -11.54
C ASP A 17 -0.15 6.76 -11.38
N GLY A 18 -0.69 5.66 -10.84
CA GLY A 18 0.07 4.44 -10.57
C GLY A 18 0.61 4.30 -9.15
N THR A 19 0.37 5.27 -8.25
CA THR A 19 0.78 5.21 -6.83
C THR A 19 0.31 3.92 -6.12
N HIS A 20 -0.79 3.28 -6.54
CA HIS A 20 -1.22 1.98 -6.00
C HIS A 20 -0.15 0.87 -6.13
N LYS A 21 0.69 0.91 -7.17
CA LYS A 21 1.82 -0.04 -7.34
C LYS A 21 2.89 0.20 -6.29
N VAL A 22 3.19 1.46 -6.01
CA VAL A 22 4.17 1.87 -4.99
C VAL A 22 3.65 1.48 -3.61
N VAL A 23 2.39 1.78 -3.29
CA VAL A 23 1.77 1.39 -2.01
C VAL A 23 1.81 -0.12 -1.82
N LYS A 24 1.53 -0.91 -2.88
CA LYS A 24 1.62 -2.37 -2.82
C LYS A 24 3.05 -2.86 -2.55
N ALA A 25 4.06 -2.28 -3.19
CA ALA A 25 5.46 -2.61 -2.97
C ALA A 25 5.92 -2.27 -1.54
N VAL A 26 5.55 -1.08 -1.05
CA VAL A 26 5.87 -0.65 0.32
C VAL A 26 5.20 -1.56 1.36
N LYS A 27 3.93 -1.95 1.16
CA LYS A 27 3.24 -2.88 2.07
C LYS A 27 3.91 -4.24 2.15
N ALA A 28 4.39 -4.77 1.02
CA ALA A 28 5.14 -6.02 1.01
C ALA A 28 6.45 -5.91 1.82
N ASP A 29 7.26 -4.87 1.55
CA ASP A 29 8.51 -4.60 2.27
C ASP A 29 8.27 -4.37 3.78
N LEU A 30 7.20 -3.64 4.13
CA LEU A 30 6.83 -3.41 5.53
C LEU A 30 6.43 -4.71 6.22
N ALA A 31 5.68 -5.57 5.53
CA ALA A 31 5.25 -6.84 6.10
C ALA A 31 6.44 -7.78 6.34
N GLU A 32 7.39 -7.87 5.40
CA GLU A 32 8.63 -8.62 5.61
C GLU A 32 9.42 -8.10 6.81
N LYS A 33 9.52 -6.77 6.96
CA LYS A 33 10.16 -6.14 8.12
C LYS A 33 9.40 -6.41 9.42
N LEU A 34 8.08 -6.37 9.41
CA LEU A 34 7.24 -6.62 10.58
C LEU A 34 7.33 -8.10 11.01
N GLU A 35 7.37 -9.04 10.06
CA GLU A 35 7.61 -10.47 10.35
C GLU A 35 9.00 -10.67 10.96
N ALA A 36 10.03 -10.05 10.39
CA ALA A 36 11.40 -10.15 10.90
C ALA A 36 11.57 -9.54 12.31
N ASN A 37 10.79 -8.51 12.65
CA ASN A 37 10.80 -7.89 13.98
C ASN A 37 9.86 -8.60 14.99
N GLY A 38 9.23 -9.71 14.62
CA GLY A 38 8.37 -10.49 15.51
C GLY A 38 6.96 -9.91 15.70
N PHE A 39 6.46 -9.11 14.76
CA PHE A 39 5.09 -8.59 14.73
C PHE A 39 4.24 -9.26 13.63
N PRO A 40 3.92 -10.57 13.75
CA PRO A 40 3.21 -11.32 12.70
C PRO A 40 1.81 -10.77 12.44
N HIS A 41 1.09 -10.33 13.48
CA HIS A 41 -0.24 -9.73 13.33
C HIS A 41 -0.22 -8.39 12.57
N ALA A 42 0.83 -7.58 12.77
CA ALA A 42 0.97 -6.32 12.05
C ALA A 42 1.37 -6.55 10.59
N ALA A 43 2.22 -7.54 10.32
CA ALA A 43 2.54 -7.93 8.96
C ALA A 43 1.32 -8.43 8.18
N GLU A 44 0.49 -9.25 8.81
CA GLU A 44 -0.74 -9.77 8.20
C GLU A 44 -1.77 -8.65 7.95
N TYR A 45 -1.88 -7.71 8.88
CA TYR A 45 -2.72 -6.52 8.72
C TYR A 45 -2.31 -5.68 7.50
N VAL A 46 -1.01 -5.46 7.32
CA VAL A 46 -0.45 -4.65 6.23
C VAL A 46 -0.50 -5.36 4.87
N LYS A 47 -0.50 -6.69 4.82
CA LYS A 47 -0.71 -7.47 3.59
C LYS A 47 -2.17 -7.38 3.09
N ASN A 48 -3.13 -7.29 4.00
CA ASN A 48 -4.56 -7.40 3.70
C ASN A 48 -5.33 -6.07 3.61
N ASN A 49 -4.74 -4.96 4.07
CA ASN A 49 -5.31 -3.60 3.98
C ASN A 49 -4.47 -2.73 3.06
#